data_AF-A0A2S9BNG7-F1
#
_entry.id   AF-A0A2S9BNG7-F1
#
_cell.length_a   1.000
_cell.length_b   1.000
_cell.length_c   1.000
_cell.angle_alpha   90.00
_cell.angle_beta   90.00
_cell.angle_gamma   90.00
#
_symmetry.space_group_name_H-M   'P 1'
#
loop_
_entity.id
_entity.type
_entity.pdbx_description
1 polymer ?
#
loop_
_entity_poly.entity_id
_entity_poly.type
_entity_poly.pdbx_seq_one_letter_code
_entity_poly.pdbx_strand_id
1 'polypeptide(L)'
;MLKGFKDFLLRGNVIDLAVAVVIGTAFTAIVTAVVNSIINPFISLFLKADAAGEFGIPVPNIYGETVTFPIGDLISAIISFLAVAAVVYFVFVLPMNTFKAHVEARKGTPAEEPEEEPAAASEAELLVEIRDLLKAQRGA
;
A
#
# COMPACT_ATOMS: atom_id res chain seq x y z
N MET A 1 -5.65 29.15 -20.06
CA MET A 1 -4.94 27.88 -19.89
C MET A 1 -4.28 27.78 -18.51
N LEU A 2 -3.23 28.57 -18.22
CA LEU A 2 -2.51 28.52 -16.92
C LEU A 2 -3.40 28.73 -15.67
N LYS A 3 -4.36 29.67 -15.74
CA LYS A 3 -5.28 29.94 -14.62
C LYS A 3 -6.21 28.75 -14.36
N GLY A 4 -6.81 28.18 -15.41
CA GLY A 4 -7.66 26.99 -15.31
C GLY A 4 -6.92 25.71 -14.90
N PHE A 5 -5.63 25.59 -15.25
CA PHE A 5 -4.78 24.51 -14.76
C PHE A 5 -4.46 24.65 -13.26
N LYS A 6 -4.17 25.87 -12.79
CA LYS A 6 -4.01 26.14 -11.36
C LYS A 6 -5.29 25.84 -10.58
N ASP A 7 -6.44 26.26 -11.08
CA ASP A 7 -7.74 26.02 -10.44
C ASP A 7 -8.14 24.53 -10.45
N PHE A 8 -7.61 23.74 -11.39
CA PHE A 8 -7.74 22.29 -11.41
C PHE A 8 -6.86 21.60 -10.37
N LEU A 9 -5.59 22.01 -10.25
CA LEU A 9 -4.67 21.49 -9.22
C LEU A 9 -5.14 21.86 -7.82
N LEU A 10 -5.62 23.09 -7.60
CA LEU A 10 -6.13 23.55 -6.31
C LEU A 10 -7.41 22.83 -5.86
N ARG A 11 -7.99 21.97 -6.71
CA ARG A 11 -9.05 21.04 -6.31
C ARG A 11 -8.38 19.92 -5.49
N GLY A 12 -8.25 20.13 -4.18
CA GLY A 12 -7.40 19.37 -3.23
C GLY A 12 -7.30 17.85 -3.46
N ASN A 13 -8.44 17.20 -3.77
CA ASN A 13 -8.50 15.78 -4.11
C ASN A 13 -7.51 15.32 -5.21
N VAL A 14 -7.16 16.20 -6.17
CA VAL A 14 -6.21 15.88 -7.25
C VAL A 14 -4.77 15.88 -6.77
N ILE A 15 -4.40 16.81 -5.88
CA ILE A 15 -3.05 16.89 -5.33
C ILE A 15 -2.80 15.69 -4.43
N ASP A 16 -3.73 15.35 -3.55
CA ASP A 16 -3.57 14.23 -2.62
C ASP A 16 -3.45 12.89 -3.36
N LEU A 17 -4.28 12.68 -4.39
CA LEU A 17 -4.18 11.51 -5.28
C LEU A 17 -2.84 11.49 -6.02
N ALA A 18 -2.42 12.62 -6.59
CA ALA A 18 -1.14 12.70 -7.32
C ALA A 18 0.05 12.37 -6.41
N VAL A 19 0.06 12.91 -5.18
CA VAL A 19 1.09 12.63 -4.19
C VAL A 19 1.08 11.15 -3.80
N ALA A 20 -0.09 10.57 -3.55
CA ALA A 20 -0.22 9.15 -3.22
C ALA A 20 0.37 8.23 -4.30
N VAL A 21 0.08 8.50 -5.57
CA VAL A 21 0.60 7.70 -6.70
C VAL A 21 2.11 7.85 -6.85
N VAL A 22 2.64 9.07 -6.76
CA VAL A 22 4.08 9.33 -6.88
C VAL A 22 4.86 8.67 -5.74
N ILE A 23 4.38 8.79 -4.50
CA ILE A 23 5.05 8.16 -3.35
C ILE A 23 4.95 6.63 -3.44
N GLY A 24 3.78 6.09 -3.79
CA GLY A 24 3.59 4.64 -3.93
C GLY A 24 4.51 4.00 -4.97
N THR A 25 4.65 4.64 -6.13
CA THR A 25 5.56 4.18 -7.20
C THR A 25 7.04 4.29 -6.80
N ALA A 26 7.44 5.42 -6.20
CA ALA A 26 8.82 5.60 -5.72
C ALA A 26 9.19 4.55 -4.66
N PHE A 27 8.28 4.27 -3.73
CA PHE A 27 8.52 3.28 -2.68
C PHE A 27 8.64 1.87 -3.23
N THR A 28 7.73 1.49 -4.15
CA THR A 28 7.79 0.19 -4.83
C THR A 28 9.12 0.00 -5.56
N ALA A 29 9.65 1.05 -6.20
CA ALA A 29 10.95 1.00 -6.85
C ALA A 29 12.09 0.72 -5.86
N ILE A 30 12.07 1.33 -4.67
CA ILE A 30 13.08 1.09 -3.63
C ILE A 30 13.04 -0.36 -3.16
N VAL A 31 11.85 -0.88 -2.85
CA VAL A 31 11.74 -2.27 -2.40
C VAL A 31 12.14 -3.25 -3.51
N THR A 32 11.73 -3.00 -4.75
CA THR A 32 12.13 -3.81 -5.91
C THR A 32 13.65 -3.80 -6.08
N ALA A 33 14.30 -2.65 -5.92
CA ALA A 33 15.76 -2.57 -5.98
C ALA A 33 16.43 -3.41 -4.88
N VAL A 34 15.89 -3.43 -3.66
CA VAL A 34 16.38 -4.28 -2.56
C VAL A 34 16.20 -5.76 -2.88
N VAL A 35 15.04 -6.16 -3.37
CA VAL A 35 14.77 -7.56 -3.76
C VAL A 35 15.72 -7.98 -4.88
N ASN A 36 15.86 -7.17 -5.92
CA ASN A 36 16.74 -7.47 -7.04
C ASN A 36 18.23 -7.51 -6.65
N SER A 37 18.65 -6.69 -5.70
CA SER A 37 20.06 -6.58 -5.31
C SER A 37 20.49 -7.56 -4.21
N ILE A 38 19.54 -8.04 -3.40
CA ILE A 38 19.83 -8.89 -2.24
C ILE A 38 19.18 -10.26 -2.43
N ILE A 39 17.86 -10.28 -2.60
CA ILE A 39 17.08 -11.52 -2.60
C ILE A 39 17.33 -12.34 -3.87
N ASN A 40 17.32 -11.73 -5.06
CA ASN A 40 17.55 -12.47 -6.31
C ASN A 40 18.94 -13.15 -6.36
N PRO A 41 20.04 -12.49 -5.94
CA PRO A 41 21.33 -13.15 -5.79
C PRO A 41 21.34 -14.32 -4.80
N PHE A 42 20.59 -14.23 -3.70
CA PHE A 42 20.46 -15.37 -2.77
C PHE A 42 19.71 -16.54 -3.40
N ILE A 43 18.62 -16.25 -4.13
CA ILE A 43 17.86 -17.28 -4.84
C ILE A 43 18.75 -17.97 -5.90
N SER A 44 19.52 -17.20 -6.68
CA SER A 44 20.42 -17.73 -7.72
C SER A 44 21.62 -18.49 -7.17
N LEU A 45 21.90 -18.40 -5.87
CA LEU A 45 22.91 -19.24 -5.21
C LEU A 45 22.40 -20.67 -4.95
N PHE A 46 21.13 -20.81 -4.57
CA PHE A 46 20.52 -22.12 -4.27
C PHE A 46 19.90 -22.79 -5.49
N LEU A 47 19.54 -22.00 -6.49
CA LEU A 47 18.97 -22.43 -7.74
C LEU A 47 20.04 -22.21 -8.83
N LYS A 48 20.44 -23.27 -9.55
CA LYS A 48 21.42 -23.24 -10.67
C LYS A 48 20.89 -22.57 -11.96
N ALA A 49 21.23 -21.31 -12.18
CA ALA A 49 20.79 -20.53 -13.34
C ALA A 49 21.48 -21.03 -14.63
N ASP A 50 20.83 -20.89 -15.78
CA ASP A 50 21.44 -21.20 -17.07
C ASP A 50 22.50 -20.14 -17.46
N ALA A 51 23.15 -20.31 -18.62
CA ALA A 51 24.19 -19.41 -19.10
C ALA A 51 23.71 -17.96 -19.39
N ALA A 52 22.40 -17.73 -19.49
CA ALA A 52 21.75 -16.43 -19.62
C ALA A 52 21.25 -15.87 -18.28
N GLY A 53 21.40 -16.61 -17.18
CA GLY A 53 20.88 -16.23 -15.87
C GLY A 53 19.40 -16.54 -15.68
N GLU A 54 18.78 -17.25 -16.63
CA GLU A 54 17.37 -17.60 -16.56
C GLU A 54 17.17 -18.95 -15.88
N PHE A 55 16.07 -19.05 -15.13
CA PHE A 55 15.69 -20.26 -14.40
C PHE A 55 14.50 -20.92 -15.09
N GLY A 56 14.71 -22.04 -15.76
CA GLY A 56 13.61 -22.70 -16.45
C GLY A 56 13.87 -24.12 -16.91
N ILE A 57 12.77 -24.86 -17.11
CA ILE A 57 12.82 -26.13 -17.82
C ILE A 57 12.91 -25.80 -19.32
N PRO A 58 13.99 -26.21 -20.01
CA PRO A 58 14.05 -26.08 -21.46
C PRO A 58 13.05 -27.05 -22.08
N VAL A 59 12.04 -26.55 -22.77
CA VAL A 59 11.04 -27.36 -23.47
C VAL A 59 11.15 -27.07 -24.98
N PRO A 60 11.28 -28.11 -25.82
CA PRO A 60 11.29 -27.92 -27.26
C PRO A 60 9.91 -27.45 -27.73
N ASN A 61 9.87 -26.36 -28.50
CA ASN A 61 8.65 -25.89 -29.14
C ASN A 61 8.32 -26.76 -30.37
N ILE A 62 7.13 -26.55 -30.93
CA ILE A 62 6.64 -27.23 -32.15
C ILE A 62 7.52 -26.99 -33.41
N TYR A 63 8.49 -26.07 -33.34
CA TYR A 63 9.43 -25.72 -34.40
C TYR A 63 10.87 -26.20 -34.12
N GLY A 64 11.11 -26.91 -33.01
CA GLY A 64 12.42 -27.43 -32.64
C GLY A 64 13.35 -26.44 -31.92
N GLU A 65 12.88 -25.23 -31.60
CA GLU A 65 13.62 -24.27 -30.78
C GLU A 65 13.36 -24.53 -29.30
N THR A 66 14.38 -24.32 -28.46
CA THR A 66 14.25 -24.49 -27.02
C THR A 66 13.62 -23.25 -26.42
N VAL A 67 12.43 -23.38 -25.85
CA VAL A 67 11.79 -22.33 -25.07
C VAL A 67 12.06 -22.61 -23.60
N THR A 68 12.74 -21.68 -22.94
CA THR A 68 12.97 -21.73 -21.49
C THR A 68 11.75 -21.13 -20.80
N PHE A 69 11.09 -21.89 -19.93
CA PHE A 69 10.03 -21.34 -19.07
C PHE A 69 10.65 -20.64 -17.87
N PRO A 70 10.57 -19.30 -17.73
CA PRO A 70 11.25 -18.56 -16.66
C PRO A 70 10.52 -18.70 -15.31
N ILE A 71 10.59 -19.89 -14.71
CA ILE A 71 10.04 -20.19 -13.38
C ILE A 71 10.76 -19.35 -12.31
N GLY A 72 12.02 -18.99 -12.53
CA GLY A 72 12.81 -18.15 -11.62
C GLY A 72 12.26 -16.75 -11.50
N ASP A 73 11.88 -16.13 -12.61
CA ASP A 73 11.29 -14.80 -12.62
C ASP A 73 9.94 -14.78 -11.91
N LEU A 74 9.17 -15.86 -12.05
CA LEU A 74 7.92 -16.02 -11.32
C LEU A 74 8.15 -16.10 -9.80
N ILE A 75 9.10 -16.91 -9.34
CA ILE A 75 9.44 -17.04 -7.92
C ILE A 75 9.99 -15.71 -7.37
N SER A 76 10.87 -15.06 -8.13
CA SER A 76 11.42 -13.74 -7.82
C SER A 76 10.30 -12.69 -7.67
N ALA A 77 9.36 -12.65 -8.62
CA ALA A 77 8.22 -11.73 -8.58
C ALA A 77 7.32 -11.97 -7.35
N ILE A 78 7.05 -13.23 -7.00
CA ILE A 78 6.26 -13.58 -5.81
C ILE A 78 6.97 -13.11 -4.54
N ILE A 79 8.28 -13.34 -4.43
CA ILE A 79 9.06 -12.92 -3.26
C ILE A 79 9.14 -11.40 -3.19
N SER A 80 9.30 -10.72 -4.34
CA SER A 80 9.27 -9.26 -4.43
C SER A 80 7.95 -8.70 -3.91
N PHE A 81 6.83 -9.27 -4.36
CA PHE A 81 5.49 -8.88 -3.89
C PHE A 81 5.33 -9.06 -2.38
N LEU A 82 5.75 -10.21 -1.84
CA LEU A 82 5.68 -10.47 -0.40
C LEU A 82 6.58 -9.53 0.40
N ALA A 83 7.77 -9.19 -0.11
CA ALA A 83 8.67 -8.24 0.51
C ALA A 83 8.06 -6.83 0.55
N VAL A 84 7.49 -6.35 -0.56
CA VAL A 84 6.76 -5.06 -0.61
C VAL A 84 5.62 -5.05 0.41
N ALA A 85 4.78 -6.09 0.40
CA ALA A 85 3.66 -6.19 1.33
C ALA A 85 4.12 -6.20 2.79
N ALA A 86 5.18 -6.95 3.12
CA ALA A 86 5.75 -7.01 4.46
C ALA A 86 6.28 -5.64 4.90
N VAL A 87 7.06 -4.96 4.07
CA VAL A 87 7.60 -3.63 4.42
C VAL A 87 6.46 -2.63 4.59
N VAL A 88 5.47 -2.60 3.70
CA VAL A 88 4.32 -1.70 3.83
C VAL A 88 3.55 -1.97 5.12
N TYR A 89 3.34 -3.25 5.45
CA TYR A 89 2.68 -3.64 6.68
C TYR A 89 3.47 -3.21 7.93
N PHE A 90 4.76 -3.51 8.01
CA PHE A 90 5.57 -3.21 9.20
C PHE A 90 5.88 -1.72 9.36
N VAL A 91 6.03 -0.95 8.27
CA VAL A 91 6.42 0.48 8.33
C VAL A 91 5.21 1.40 8.42
N PHE A 92 4.06 1.04 7.84
CA PHE A 92 2.88 1.91 7.84
C PHE A 92 1.73 1.32 8.66
N VAL A 93 1.32 0.08 8.38
CA VAL A 93 0.11 -0.50 8.98
C VAL A 93 0.29 -0.77 10.47
N LEU A 94 1.39 -1.43 10.86
CA LEU A 94 1.67 -1.78 12.24
C LEU A 94 1.79 -0.55 13.14
N PRO A 95 2.63 0.47 12.84
CA PRO A 95 2.70 1.66 13.68
C PRO A 95 1.36 2.38 13.74
N MET A 96 0.68 2.56 12.60
CA MET A 96 -0.64 3.20 12.59
C MET A 96 -1.64 2.47 13.49
N ASN A 97 -1.68 1.14 13.42
CA ASN A 97 -2.56 0.31 14.25
C ASN A 97 -2.18 0.39 15.74
N THR A 98 -0.88 0.41 16.06
CA THR A 98 -0.42 0.58 17.46
C THR A 98 -0.70 1.97 18.00
N PHE A 99 -0.57 3.03 17.21
CA PHE A 99 -0.91 4.40 17.62
C PHE A 99 -2.41 4.54 17.85
N LYS A 100 -3.25 3.99 16.96
CA LYS A 100 -4.71 3.93 17.16
C LYS A 100 -5.06 3.21 18.45
N ALA A 101 -4.50 2.02 18.69
CA ALA A 101 -4.72 1.26 19.93
C ALA A 101 -4.29 2.04 21.20
N HIS A 102 -3.19 2.80 21.16
CA HIS A 102 -2.77 3.62 22.30
C HIS A 102 -3.65 4.86 22.52
N VAL A 103 -4.19 5.46 21.46
CA VAL A 103 -5.13 6.59 21.53
C VAL A 103 -6.49 6.11 22.03
N GLU A 104 -6.97 4.96 21.58
CA GLU A 104 -8.19 4.28 22.03
C GLU A 104 -8.09 3.87 23.50
N ALA A 105 -6.96 3.30 23.92
CA ALA A 105 -6.70 2.95 25.32
C ALA A 105 -6.64 4.17 26.26
N ARG A 106 -6.29 5.36 25.75
CA ARG A 106 -6.36 6.62 26.51
C ARG A 106 -7.74 7.26 26.52
N LYS A 107 -8.61 6.95 25.55
CA LYS A 107 -9.96 7.54 25.42
C LYS A 107 -11.07 6.68 26.04
N GLY A 108 -10.83 5.40 26.34
CA GLY A 108 -11.76 4.57 27.12
C GLY A 108 -13.05 4.18 26.39
N THR A 109 -13.11 4.32 25.06
CA THR A 109 -14.28 3.97 24.25
C THR A 109 -14.04 2.64 23.51
N PRO A 110 -15.01 1.72 23.42
CA PRO A 110 -14.83 0.43 22.75
C PRO A 110 -14.58 0.61 21.25
N ALA A 111 -13.73 -0.27 20.71
CA ALA A 111 -13.32 -0.33 19.31
C ALA A 111 -14.47 -0.07 18.33
N GLU A 112 -14.40 1.08 17.66
CA GLU A 112 -15.13 1.33 16.41
C GLU A 112 -14.11 1.35 15.26
N GLU A 113 -14.56 0.77 14.16
CA GLU A 113 -13.83 0.43 12.93
C GLU A 113 -12.99 1.57 12.34
N PRO A 114 -12.03 1.26 11.43
CA PRO A 114 -11.06 2.25 10.97
C PRO A 114 -11.74 3.32 10.10
N GLU A 115 -12.23 4.38 10.74
CA GLU A 115 -12.58 5.62 10.04
C GLU A 115 -11.28 6.32 9.64
N GLU A 116 -11.09 6.39 8.32
CA GLU A 116 -10.22 7.35 7.67
C GLU A 116 -10.73 8.76 8.02
N GLU A 117 -9.77 9.69 8.21
CA GLU A 117 -9.95 11.12 8.47
C GLU A 117 -10.20 11.55 9.94
N PRO A 118 -9.19 12.12 10.63
CA PRO A 118 -9.39 12.85 11.88
C PRO A 118 -10.16 14.17 11.72
N ALA A 119 -10.82 14.41 10.58
CA ALA A 119 -11.71 15.53 10.35
C ALA A 119 -13.14 15.28 10.88
N ALA A 120 -13.52 14.03 11.13
CA ALA A 120 -14.87 13.66 11.56
C ALA A 120 -15.14 13.83 13.07
N ALA A 121 -14.11 14.05 13.88
CA ALA A 121 -14.27 14.35 15.31
C ALA A 121 -15.09 15.62 15.56
N SER A 122 -15.23 16.53 14.59
CA SER A 122 -16.10 17.71 14.76
C SER A 122 -17.53 17.48 14.29
N GLU A 123 -17.79 16.72 13.22
CA GLU A 123 -19.14 16.65 12.65
C GLU A 123 -20.03 15.64 13.37
N ALA A 124 -19.50 14.45 13.67
CA ALA A 124 -20.25 13.43 14.41
C ALA A 124 -20.59 13.89 15.84
N GLU A 125 -19.62 14.53 16.52
CA GLU A 125 -19.82 15.10 17.85
C GLU A 125 -20.85 16.25 17.83
N LEU A 126 -20.75 17.17 16.85
CA LEU A 126 -21.74 18.25 16.68
C LEU A 126 -23.14 17.72 16.34
N LEU A 127 -23.25 16.65 15.53
CA LEU A 127 -24.55 16.04 15.22
C LEU A 127 -25.18 15.37 16.45
N VAL A 128 -24.36 14.77 17.32
CA VAL A 128 -24.81 14.25 18.61
C VAL A 128 -25.32 15.40 19.51
N GLU A 129 -24.58 16.51 19.58
CA GLU A 129 -24.98 17.69 20.35
C GLU A 129 -26.28 18.31 19.81
N ILE A 130 -26.40 18.47 18.49
CA ILE A 130 -27.63 18.96 17.82
C ILE A 130 -28.82 18.03 18.10
N ARG A 131 -28.63 16.71 18.02
CA ARG A 131 -29.68 15.72 18.34
C ARG A 131 -30.17 15.89 19.77
N ASP A 132 -29.26 16.06 20.71
CA ASP A 132 -29.58 16.16 22.13
C ASP A 132 -30.27 17.50 22.45
N LEU A 133 -29.85 18.60 21.82
CA LEU A 133 -30.53 19.89 21.88
C LEU A 133 -31.95 19.84 21.29
N LEU A 134 -32.16 19.15 20.16
CA LEU A 134 -33.48 18.98 19.55
C LEU A 134 -34.41 18.10 20.40
N LYS A 135 -33.89 17.08 21.07
CA LYS A 135 -34.65 16.27 22.04
C LYS A 135 -35.07 17.10 23.25
N ALA A 136 -34.16 17.92 23.79
CA ALA A 136 -34.47 18.82 24.89
C ALA A 136 -35.55 19.85 24.50
N GLN A 137 -35.53 20.34 23.26
CA GLN A 137 -36.54 21.29 22.76
C GLN A 137 -37.91 20.66 22.44
N ARG A 138 -37.95 19.38 22.03
CA ARG A 138 -39.23 18.63 21.82
C ARG A 138 -39.83 18.06 23.10
N GLY A 139 -39.08 18.06 24.21
CA GLY A 139 -39.52 17.56 25.51
C GLY A 139 -40.14 18.64 26.44
N ALA A 140 -40.27 19.88 25.97
CA ALA A 140 -40.96 20.99 26.62
C ALA A 140 -42.17 21.43 25.78
#